data_AF-A0A6H0S4J1-F1
#
_entry.id   AF-A0A6H0S4J1-F1
#
_cell.length_a   1.000
_cell.length_b   1.000
_cell.length_c   1.000
_cell.angle_alpha   90.00
_cell.angle_beta   90.00
_cell.angle_gamma   90.00
#
_symmetry.space_group_name_H-M   'P 1'
#
loop_
_entity.id
_entity.type
_entity.pdbx_description
1 polymer ?
#
loop_
_entity_poly.entity_id
_entity_poly.type
_entity_poly.pdbx_seq_one_letter_code
_entity_poly.pdbx_strand_id
1 'polypeptide(L)' 'MLLDALFAELAQLFDTMCTNVHVRNPARRLYERKGFREVGQGHGPLGIAMLKDLRREND' A
#
# COMPACT_ATOMS: atom_id res chain seq x y z
N MET A 1 -3.29 -7.84 -12.72
CA MET A 1 -4.27 -7.78 -11.60
C MET A 1 -4.54 -6.30 -11.30
N LEU A 2 -5.73 -5.90 -10.84
CA LEU A 2 -6.11 -4.47 -10.74
C LEU A 2 -5.09 -3.60 -9.99
N LEU A 3 -4.61 -4.09 -8.84
CA LEU A 3 -3.62 -3.38 -8.03
C LEU A 3 -2.29 -3.20 -8.76
N ASP A 4 -1.85 -4.19 -9.53
CA ASP A 4 -0.58 -4.11 -10.26
C ASP A 4 -0.65 -3.06 -11.38
N ALA A 5 -1.78 -3.00 -12.09
CA ALA A 5 -2.00 -1.97 -13.10
C ALA A 5 -2.03 -0.57 -12.47
N LEU A 6 -2.72 -0.42 -11.33
CA LEU A 6 -2.75 0.84 -10.58
C LEU A 6 -1.35 1.28 -10.14
N PHE A 7 -0.50 0.36 -9.64
CA PHE A 7 0.85 0.72 -9.22
C PHE A 7 1.71 1.17 -10.39
N ALA A 8 1.62 0.48 -11.53
CA ALA A 8 2.36 0.85 -12.74
C ALA A 8 1.95 2.25 -13.26
N GLU A 9 0.66 2.57 -13.24
CA GLU A 9 0.17 3.91 -13.60
C GLU A 9 0.64 4.98 -12.60
N LEU A 10 0.53 4.72 -11.30
CA LEU A 10 0.91 5.68 -10.27
C LEU A 10 2.43 5.90 -10.18
N ALA A 11 3.24 4.89 -10.48
CA ALA A 11 4.71 4.97 -10.42
C ALA A 11 5.29 5.98 -11.43
N GLN A 12 4.52 6.38 -12.44
CA GLN A 12 4.91 7.43 -13.37
C GLN A 12 4.79 8.84 -12.78
N LEU A 13 4.00 9.00 -11.71
CA LEU A 13 3.60 10.30 -11.17
C LEU A 13 4.00 10.48 -9.69
N PHE A 14 4.16 9.38 -8.96
CA PHE A 14 4.35 9.40 -7.51
C PHE A 14 5.41 8.39 -7.07
N ASP A 15 6.24 8.81 -6.11
CA ASP A 15 7.26 7.94 -5.53
C ASP A 15 6.71 6.90 -4.55
N THR A 16 5.55 7.19 -3.96
CA THR A 16 4.96 6.37 -2.90
C THR A 16 3.44 6.37 -2.95
N MET A 17 2.83 5.26 -2.54
CA MET A 17 1.39 5.15 -2.30
C MET A 17 1.14 4.78 -0.85
N CYS A 18 0.10 5.37 -0.24
CA CYS A 18 -0.36 5.00 1.09
C CYS A 18 -1.78 4.43 1.07
N THR A 19 -2.10 3.59 2.05
CA THR A 19 -3.45 3.09 2.28
C THR A 19 -3.70 2.94 3.77
N ASN A 20 -4.96 3.04 4.18
CA ASN A 20 -5.41 2.71 5.51
C ASN A 20 -6.21 1.41 5.47
N VAL A 21 -5.85 0.45 6.31
CA VAL A 21 -6.54 -0.83 6.41
C VAL A 21 -6.93 -1.13 7.84
N HIS A 22 -8.11 -1.67 8.06
CA HIS A 22 -8.51 -2.12 9.39
C HIS A 22 -7.67 -3.34 9.84
N VAL A 23 -7.24 -3.41 11.09
CA VAL A 23 -6.33 -4.46 11.63
C VAL A 23 -6.81 -5.90 11.40
N ARG A 24 -8.13 -6.12 11.34
CA ARG A 24 -8.74 -7.43 11.09
C ARG A 24 -9.08 -7.72 9.62
N ASN A 25 -8.87 -6.77 8.72
CA ASN A 25 -9.24 -6.95 7.31
C ASN A 25 -8.19 -7.83 6.60
N PRO A 26 -8.59 -8.95 5.97
CA PRO A 26 -7.66 -9.84 5.27
C PRO A 26 -6.90 -9.17 4.12
N ALA A 27 -7.41 -8.04 3.59
CA ALA A 27 -6.72 -7.23 2.59
C ALA A 27 -5.33 -6.74 3.07
N ARG A 28 -5.10 -6.63 4.38
CA ARG A 28 -3.78 -6.33 4.94
C ARG A 28 -2.71 -7.27 4.37
N ARG A 29 -2.97 -8.59 4.37
CA ARG A 29 -2.02 -9.59 3.85
C ARG A 29 -1.83 -9.48 2.35
N LEU A 30 -2.87 -9.05 1.62
CA LEU A 30 -2.75 -8.77 0.18
C LEU A 30 -1.82 -7.57 -0.05
N TYR A 31 -1.98 -6.49 0.71
CA TYR A 31 -1.12 -5.31 0.60
C TYR A 31 0.33 -5.61 0.98
N GLU A 32 0.56 -6.37 2.05
CA GLU A 32 1.90 -6.85 2.43
C GLU A 32 2.57 -7.61 1.28
N ARG A 33 1.85 -8.56 0.64
CA ARG A 33 2.36 -9.28 -0.55
C ARG A 33 2.59 -8.39 -1.77
N LYS A 34 1.94 -7.23 -1.84
CA LYS A 34 2.14 -6.22 -2.90
C LYS A 34 3.22 -5.18 -2.55
N GLY A 35 3.94 -5.38 -1.45
CA GLY A 35 5.07 -4.54 -1.06
C GLY A 35 4.70 -3.35 -0.18
N PHE A 36 3.47 -3.29 0.35
CA PHE A 36 3.14 -2.33 1.39
C PHE A 36 3.74 -2.76 2.73
N ARG A 37 4.26 -1.79 3.48
CA ARG A 37 4.73 -1.97 4.85
C ARG A 37 3.91 -1.11 5.80
N GLU A 38 3.66 -1.62 7.00
CA GLU A 38 3.04 -0.86 8.08
C GLU A 38 3.97 0.30 8.49
N VAL A 39 3.41 1.50 8.60
CA VAL A 39 4.15 2.71 9.00
C VAL A 39 3.58 3.37 10.26
N GLY A 40 2.48 2.85 10.80
CA GLY A 40 1.92 3.26 12.08
C GLY A 40 0.40 3.25 12.13
N GLN A 41 -0.13 4.03 13.06
CA GLN A 41 -1.58 4.15 13.26
C GLN A 41 -2.21 4.89 12.08
N GLY A 42 -3.25 4.27 11.52
CA GLY A 42 -4.10 4.86 10.50
C GLY A 42 -5.36 5.50 11.10
N HIS A 43 -6.44 5.54 10.32
CA HIS A 43 -7.66 6.23 10.73
C HIS A 43 -8.43 5.46 11.81
N GLY A 44 -8.59 6.10 12.98
CA GLY A 44 -9.27 5.53 14.15
C GLY A 44 -8.45 4.45 14.85
N PRO A 45 -8.92 3.90 16.00
CA PRO A 45 -8.12 3.02 16.86
C PRO A 45 -7.77 1.67 16.24
N LEU A 46 -8.43 1.28 15.15
CA LEU A 46 -8.22 0.00 14.48
C LEU A 46 -7.65 0.14 13.06
N GLY A 47 -7.39 1.37 12.61
CA GLY A 47 -6.78 1.63 11.31
C GLY A 47 -5.26 1.47 11.34
N ILE A 48 -4.70 0.87 10.30
CA ILE A 48 -3.27 0.71 10.09
C ILE A 48 -2.90 1.48 8.83
N ALA A 49 -1.99 2.44 8.97
CA ALA A 49 -1.41 3.12 7.84
C ALA A 49 -0.31 2.24 7.24
N MET A 50 -0.39 2.03 5.92
CA MET A 50 0.59 1.26 5.17
C MET A 50 1.11 2.07 3.98
N LEU A 51 2.38 1.88 3.65
CA LEU A 51 3.08 2.60 2.58
C LEU A 51 3.77 1.62 1.62
N LYS A 52 3.67 1.87 0.32
CA LYS A 52 4.42 1.20 -0.75
C LYS A 52 5.32 2.22 -1.43
N ASP A 53 6.60 1.86 -1.61
CA ASP A 53 7.51 2.58 -2.51
C ASP A 53 7.22 2.13 -3.95
N LEU A 54 6.99 3.09 -4.85
CA LEU A 54 6.65 2.85 -6.25
C LEU A 54 7.89 2.94 -7.17
N ARG A 55 9.01 3.49 -6.70
CA ARG A 55 10.22 3.68 -7.53
C ARG A 55 10.92 2.36 -7.85
N ARG A 56 10.78 1.35 -6.98
CA ARG A 56 11.48 0.05 -7.08
C ARG A 56 10.90 -0.93 -8.11
N GLU A 57 9.83 -0.58 -8.80
CA GLU A 57 9.26 -1.43 -9.87
C GLU A 57 9.70 -0.99 -11.29
N ASN A 58 10.37 0.16 -11.42
CA ASN A 58 10.78 0.73 -12.70
C ASN A 58 12.28 0.56 -13.03
N ASP A 59 13.05 -0.14 -12.18
CA ASP A 59 14.46 -0.50 -12.42
C ASP A 59 14.58 -1.87 -13.11
#